data_AF-A0A354Z5B1-F1
#
_entry.id   AF-A0A354Z5B1-F1
#
_cell.length_a   1.000
_cell.length_b   1.000
_cell.length_c   1.000
_cell.angle_alpha   90.00
_cell.angle_beta   90.00
_cell.angle_gamma   90.00
#
_symmetry.space_group_name_H-M   'P 1'
#
loop_
_entity.id
_entity.type
_entity.pdbx_description
1 polymer ?
#
loop_
_entity_poly.entity_id
_entity_poly.type
_entity_poly.pdbx_seq_one_letter_code
_entity_poly.pdbx_strand_id
1 'polypeptide(L)' 'MESDTMSENHELRLSLHQKDDYAFEIRFEDTDLAELHTDEPAPLGAGTGPNPARLLLAAVG' A
#
# COMPACT_ATOMS: atom_id res chain seq x y z
N MET A 1 38.09 4.73 -16.14
CA MET A 1 37.20 5.53 -15.28
C MET A 1 35.80 5.25 -15.77
N GLU A 2 35.28 4.08 -15.37
CA GLU A 2 33.92 3.66 -15.65
C GLU A 2 33.13 3.98 -14.39
N SER A 3 32.17 4.90 -14.53
CA SER A 3 31.24 5.24 -13.48
C SER A 3 30.20 4.12 -13.42
N ASP A 4 30.34 3.23 -12.43
CA ASP A 4 29.25 2.35 -12.00
C ASP A 4 28.06 3.24 -11.62
N THR A 5 27.06 3.28 -12.49
CA THR A 5 25.77 3.85 -12.14
C THR A 5 25.10 2.79 -11.27
N MET A 6 25.45 2.77 -9.99
CA MET A 6 24.73 1.98 -8.99
C MET A 6 23.27 2.39 -9.07
N SER A 7 22.42 1.50 -9.58
CA SER A 7 20.98 1.63 -9.44
C SER A 7 20.71 1.69 -7.94
N GLU A 8 20.36 2.87 -7.41
CA GLU A 8 20.00 3.02 -6.00
C GLU A 8 18.79 2.13 -5.73
N ASN A 9 19.04 0.97 -5.11
CA ASN A 9 17.99 0.04 -4.75
C ASN A 9 17.30 0.58 -3.49
N HIS A 10 16.36 1.50 -3.69
CA HIS A 10 15.50 1.97 -2.62
C HIS A 10 14.54 0.83 -2.25
N GLU A 11 14.84 0.15 -1.15
CA GLU A 11 13.95 -0.87 -0.59
C GLU A 11 12.65 -0.21 -0.10
N LEU A 12 11.55 -0.48 -0.79
CA LEU A 12 10.21 -0.14 -0.31
C LEU A 12 9.80 -1.15 0.77
N ARG A 13 9.56 -0.67 1.99
CA ARG A 13 9.03 -1.49 3.08
C ARG A 13 7.62 -1.04 3.45
N LEU A 14 6.72 -2.00 3.54
CA LEU A 14 5.38 -1.78 4.04
C LEU A 14 4.90 -3.00 4.84
N SER A 15 4.04 -2.74 5.81
CA SER A 15 3.35 -3.76 6.60
C SER A 15 1.86 -3.71 6.32
N LEU A 16 1.27 -4.88 6.03
CA LEU A 16 -0.19 -5.03 5.93
C LEU A 16 -0.69 -5.79 7.14
N HIS A 17 -1.69 -5.24 7.81
CA HIS A 17 -2.43 -5.92 8.85
C HIS A 17 -3.89 -6.05 8.44
N GLN A 18 -4.29 -7.27 8.07
CA GLN A 18 -5.68 -7.60 7.75
C GLN A 18 -6.52 -7.55 9.03
N LYS A 19 -7.53 -6.68 9.05
CA LYS A 19 -8.46 -6.53 10.18
C LYS A 19 -9.63 -7.49 10.08
N ASP A 20 -10.19 -7.61 8.87
CA ASP A 20 -11.30 -8.48 8.51
C ASP A 20 -11.30 -8.69 6.98
N ASP A 21 -12.18 -9.56 6.47
CA ASP A 21 -12.41 -9.88 5.06
C ASP A 21 -11.38 -9.30 4.06
N TYR A 22 -11.65 -8.14 3.47
CA TYR A 22 -10.75 -7.39 2.58
C TYR A 22 -10.42 -5.99 3.13
N ALA A 23 -10.44 -5.87 4.47
CA ALA A 23 -10.09 -4.68 5.21
C ALA A 23 -8.64 -4.76 5.73
N PHE A 24 -7.80 -3.78 5.38
CA PHE A 24 -6.38 -3.75 5.75
C PHE A 24 -5.99 -2.40 6.32
N GLU A 25 -5.21 -2.43 7.38
CA GLU A 25 -4.37 -1.31 7.79
C GLU A 25 -3.00 -1.44 7.11
N ILE A 26 -2.59 -0.40 6.40
CA ILE A 26 -1.33 -0.35 5.66
C ILE A 26 -0.41 0.65 6.34
N ARG A 27 0.77 0.20 6.78
CA ARG A 27 1.84 1.06 7.26
C ARG A 27 2.94 1.15 6.20
N PHE A 28 3.25 2.37 5.77
CA PHE A 28 4.41 2.66 4.94
C PHE A 28 5.59 2.92 5.87
N GLU A 29 6.50 1.95 5.97
CA GLU A 29 7.65 2.06 6.87
C GLU A 29 8.54 3.23 6.43
N ASP A 30 9.25 3.83 7.39
CA ASP A 30 10.18 4.94 7.15
C ASP A 30 9.51 6.22 6.60
N THR A 31 8.20 6.37 6.82
CA THR A 31 7.44 7.59 6.51
C THR A 31 6.72 8.12 7.74
N ASP A 32 6.40 9.42 7.75
CA ASP A 32 5.54 10.05 8.77
C ASP A 32 4.05 9.94 8.41
N LEU A 33 3.69 9.10 7.43
CA LEU A 33 2.30 8.92 7.04
C LEU A 33 1.54 8.14 8.12
N ALA A 34 0.31 8.56 8.38
CA ALA A 34 -0.61 7.76 9.17
C ALA A 34 -0.90 6.43 8.47
N GLU A 35 -1.23 5.39 9.26
CA GLU A 35 -1.70 4.12 8.71
C GLU A 35 -2.92 4.34 7.83
N LEU A 36 -2.90 3.71 6.66
CA LEU A 36 -3.96 3.79 5.68
C LEU A 36 -4.89 2.58 5.86
N HIS A 37 -6.09 2.84 6.38
CA HIS A 37 -7.18 1.88 6.34
C HIS A 37 -7.73 1.79 4.92
N THR A 38 -7.91 0.57 4.43
CA THR A 38 -8.54 0.25 3.14
C THR A 38 -9.56 -0.87 3.33
N ASP A 39 -10.60 -0.90 2.49
CA ASP A 39 -11.65 -1.92 2.58
C ASP A 39 -12.35 -2.05 1.23
N GLU A 40 -12.48 -3.27 0.73
CA GLU A 40 -13.30 -3.53 -0.47
C GLU A 40 -14.79 -3.26 -0.14
N PRO A 41 -15.59 -2.77 -1.11
CA PRO A 41 -17.02 -2.71 -0.93
C PRO A 41 -17.63 -4.12 -0.89
N ALA A 42 -18.90 -4.19 -0.49
CA ALA A 42 -19.67 -5.42 -0.59
C ALA A 42 -19.62 -5.98 -2.03
N PRO A 43 -19.52 -7.32 -2.20
CA PRO A 43 -19.68 -8.36 -1.18
C PRO A 43 -18.38 -8.77 -0.47
N LEU A 44 -17.24 -8.20 -0.84
CA LEU A 44 -15.93 -8.64 -0.34
C LEU A 44 -15.57 -8.00 1.00
N GLY A 45 -16.05 -6.79 1.27
CA GLY A 45 -15.83 -6.12 2.54
C GLY A 45 -16.98 -5.20 2.90
N ALA A 46 -16.74 -4.33 3.87
CA ALA A 46 -17.76 -3.41 4.38
C ALA A 46 -17.72 -2.03 3.70
N GLY A 47 -16.71 -1.76 2.85
CA GLY A 47 -16.52 -0.46 2.20
C GLY A 47 -16.25 0.68 3.17
N THR A 48 -15.61 0.40 4.31
CA THR A 48 -15.31 1.37 5.37
C THR A 48 -14.06 2.23 5.10
N GLY A 49 -13.42 2.05 3.95
CA GLY A 49 -12.26 2.80 3.50
C GLY A 49 -12.18 2.87 1.97
N PRO A 50 -11.10 3.46 1.41
CA PRO A 50 -10.82 3.39 -0.01
C PRO A 50 -10.68 1.93 -0.48
N ASN A 51 -11.21 1.66 -1.67
CA ASN A 51 -11.12 0.36 -2.31
C ASN A 51 -9.64 0.02 -2.66
N PRO A 52 -9.07 -1.07 -2.12
CA PRO A 52 -7.68 -1.47 -2.37
C PRO A 52 -7.35 -1.62 -3.86
N ALA A 53 -8.20 -2.30 -4.64
CA ALA A 53 -7.95 -2.51 -6.07
C ALA A 53 -7.91 -1.19 -6.87
N ARG A 54 -8.76 -0.23 -6.53
CA ARG A 54 -8.77 1.10 -7.16
C ARG A 54 -7.53 1.92 -6.79
N LEU A 55 -7.07 1.83 -5.55
CA LEU A 55 -5.81 2.48 -5.14
C LEU A 55 -4.63 1.92 -5.94
N LEU A 56 -4.56 0.59 -6.10
CA LEU A 56 -3.53 -0.05 -6.92
C LEU A 56 -3.58 0.46 -8.38
N LEU A 57 -4.77 0.49 -8.99
CA LEU A 57 -4.94 1.00 -10.35
C LEU A 57 -4.54 2.47 -10.48
N ALA A 58 -4.86 3.30 -9.48
CA ALA A 58 -4.48 4.71 -9.46
C ALA A 58 -2.96 4.91 -9.39
N ALA A 59 -2.23 4.02 -8.70
CA ALA A 59 -0.77 4.09 -8.58
C ALA A 59 -0.02 3.70 -9.86
N VAL A 60 -0.65 2.93 -10.76
CA VAL A 60 -0.06 2.49 -12.04
C VAL A 60 -0.25 3.53 -13.16
N GLY A 61 -1.22 4.45 -13.00
CA GLY A 61 -1.61 5.43 -14.01
C GLY A 61 -0.55 6.45 -14.40
#